data_AF-A0A1C3L1S8-F1
#
_entry.id   AF-A0A1C3L1S8-F1
#
_cell.length_a   1.000
_cell.length_b   1.000
_cell.length_c   1.000
_cell.angle_alpha   90.00
_cell.angle_beta   90.00
_cell.angle_gamma   90.00
#
_symmetry.space_group_name_H-M   'P 1'
#
loop_
_entity.id
_entity.type
_entity.pdbx_description
1 polymer ?
#
loop_
_entity_poly.entity_id
_entity_poly.type
_entity_poly.pdbx_seq_one_letter_code
_entity_poly.pdbx_strand_id
1 'polypeptide(L)'
;MRKLLKTAIVDIEKIKRNSCAKSENVFKENLRSLIIKNIDKFENEEIVKIIEKYNENCYKDHTILKCSYDVFKKNIHRYSFDQINKIMKLYHGSQTYDKQFNTSIFSYIIRRLNAMPAFVSVNVFHNLIRCGLRDYKNIDIIKDHFKKNIDTYNTLDLTIILSSFALLQEEFLLVSTKSFDKENSDEVILKNSLSPRADYSDILTVILNKIRNDEIIHNNLSVINSILILNMISRTNISNYEIFKFFTKRYYKKLKEKDVEPHHLTLLLNSFAKCNININILKYIIKYMNNDNFINQLSYVNITNALHYMAKFNYKNKDFLNRLKKKVIELIDTIPQREFSNIMWSLAKLKINDHSFYFICLQKIKSIIHLMDMMSIAQVLDALRRGTHISNEELFQNNLLQQDRCKNGTIKLYEYSGNGTKLISNMSKKVTLEQGHAFSTFDEEEKVSSKCSTQLKDQHHAGIEELLHHDPIKINTDKVSERNIDNALKNYENVERDIIHLLIQKYLANIEKCSLHVLTQVPFCCLQLNCTNYSIYHKSLEVLKRKKKYMSTLNLIYARYFIRILIEKQENNFQKLPRSVKQFAKEIMNSDNS
;
A
#
# COMPACT_ATOMS: atom_id res chain seq x y z
N MET A 1 32.75 2.89 -38.48
CA MET A 1 31.48 3.28 -37.80
C MET A 1 30.26 3.11 -38.70
N ARG A 2 29.80 4.09 -39.49
CA ARG A 2 28.51 4.02 -40.22
C ARG A 2 28.24 2.74 -41.05
N LYS A 3 29.26 2.11 -41.67
CA LYS A 3 29.12 0.77 -42.29
C LYS A 3 28.74 -0.32 -41.27
N LEU A 4 29.47 -0.45 -40.16
CA LEU A 4 29.18 -1.41 -39.08
C LEU A 4 27.78 -1.21 -38.49
N LEU A 5 27.35 0.04 -38.29
CA LEU A 5 26.01 0.32 -37.77
C LEU A 5 24.92 -0.11 -38.76
N LYS A 6 25.09 0.18 -40.07
CA LYS A 6 24.17 -0.31 -41.11
C LYS A 6 24.16 -1.84 -41.21
N THR A 7 25.31 -2.50 -41.16
CA THR A 7 25.41 -3.97 -41.18
C THR A 7 24.69 -4.58 -39.97
N ALA A 8 24.95 -4.08 -38.75
CA ALA A 8 24.27 -4.57 -37.55
C ALA A 8 22.75 -4.41 -37.61
N ILE A 9 22.24 -3.27 -38.10
CA ILE A 9 20.80 -3.04 -38.25
C ILE A 9 20.19 -3.98 -39.30
N VAL A 10 20.80 -4.09 -40.49
CA VAL A 10 20.30 -4.94 -41.59
C VAL A 10 20.34 -6.43 -41.23
N ASP A 11 21.35 -6.88 -40.50
CA ASP A 11 21.46 -8.30 -40.11
C ASP A 11 20.56 -8.66 -38.92
N ILE A 12 20.19 -7.70 -38.05
CA ILE A 12 19.10 -7.88 -37.08
C ILE A 12 17.75 -8.09 -37.79
N GLU A 13 17.51 -7.43 -38.92
CA GLU A 13 16.30 -7.70 -39.73
C GLU A 13 16.33 -9.05 -40.44
N LYS A 14 17.51 -9.61 -40.75
CA LYS A 14 17.64 -11.00 -41.25
C LYS A 14 17.36 -12.04 -40.16
N ILE A 15 17.75 -11.78 -38.91
CA ILE A 15 17.49 -12.70 -37.78
C ILE A 15 15.98 -12.96 -37.64
N LYS A 16 15.12 -11.96 -37.88
CA LYS A 16 13.65 -12.13 -37.92
C LYS A 16 13.12 -13.13 -38.97
N ARG A 17 13.93 -13.60 -39.92
CA ARG A 17 13.49 -14.49 -41.02
C ARG A 17 14.00 -15.92 -40.92
N ASN A 18 15.08 -16.20 -40.18
CA ASN A 18 15.70 -17.53 -40.11
C ASN A 18 15.75 -18.05 -38.66
N SER A 19 14.80 -18.93 -38.30
CA SER A 19 14.69 -19.53 -36.98
C SER A 19 15.74 -20.62 -36.73
N CYS A 20 16.90 -20.26 -36.17
CA CYS A 20 17.87 -21.22 -35.64
C CYS A 20 18.55 -20.70 -34.36
N ALA A 21 18.00 -21.10 -33.21
CA ALA A 21 18.31 -20.52 -31.89
C ALA A 21 19.79 -20.67 -31.43
N LYS A 22 20.56 -21.60 -32.02
CA LYS A 22 21.98 -21.81 -31.63
C LYS A 22 22.93 -20.80 -32.28
N SER A 23 22.77 -20.49 -33.57
CA SER A 23 23.60 -19.48 -34.24
C SER A 23 23.23 -18.05 -33.81
N GLU A 24 21.97 -17.82 -33.49
CA GLU A 24 21.45 -16.51 -33.10
C GLU A 24 22.10 -15.97 -31.81
N ASN A 25 22.31 -16.82 -30.80
CA ASN A 25 22.94 -16.42 -29.54
C ASN A 25 24.42 -16.05 -29.71
N VAL A 26 25.20 -16.87 -30.42
CA VAL A 26 26.63 -16.59 -30.68
C VAL A 26 26.81 -15.29 -31.46
N PHE A 27 25.91 -14.99 -32.41
CA PHE A 27 25.93 -13.72 -33.14
C PHE A 27 25.57 -12.53 -32.25
N LYS A 28 24.56 -12.66 -31.38
CA LYS A 28 24.19 -11.64 -30.39
C LYS A 28 25.35 -11.33 -29.42
N GLU A 29 26.05 -12.34 -28.92
CA GLU A 29 27.22 -12.14 -28.03
C GLU A 29 28.40 -11.48 -28.74
N ASN A 30 28.69 -11.86 -29.98
CA ASN A 30 29.72 -11.20 -30.79
C ASN A 30 29.40 -9.73 -31.08
N LEU A 31 28.15 -9.42 -31.45
CA LEU A 31 27.70 -8.04 -31.68
C LEU A 31 27.74 -7.21 -30.38
N ARG A 32 27.28 -7.78 -29.26
CA ARG A 32 27.35 -7.18 -27.92
C ARG A 32 28.79 -6.82 -27.53
N SER A 33 29.72 -7.77 -27.71
CA SER A 33 31.16 -7.56 -27.48
C SER A 33 31.72 -6.45 -28.37
N LEU A 34 31.35 -6.43 -29.65
CA LEU A 34 31.80 -5.41 -30.60
C LEU A 34 31.30 -4.00 -30.25
N ILE A 35 30.03 -3.87 -29.81
CA ILE A 35 29.44 -2.60 -29.36
C ILE A 35 30.17 -2.10 -28.11
N ILE A 36 30.32 -2.96 -27.08
CA ILE A 36 31.01 -2.60 -25.83
C ILE A 36 32.46 -2.18 -26.10
N LYS A 37 33.20 -2.91 -26.94
CA LYS A 37 34.62 -2.65 -27.28
C LYS A 37 34.86 -1.36 -28.10
N ASN A 38 33.80 -0.75 -28.64
CA ASN A 38 33.89 0.47 -29.44
C ASN A 38 32.90 1.56 -28.99
N ILE A 39 32.33 1.42 -27.78
CA ILE A 39 31.29 2.32 -27.26
C ILE A 39 31.78 3.77 -27.16
N ASP A 40 33.08 3.94 -26.93
CA ASP A 40 33.82 5.19 -26.85
C ASP A 40 33.96 5.94 -28.19
N LYS A 41 33.71 5.28 -29.33
CA LYS A 41 33.96 5.79 -30.69
C LYS A 41 32.71 6.25 -31.43
N PHE A 42 31.53 6.03 -30.87
CA PHE A 42 30.26 6.45 -31.47
C PHE A 42 30.02 7.95 -31.28
N GLU A 43 29.38 8.59 -32.26
CA GLU A 43 28.93 9.97 -32.15
C GLU A 43 27.84 10.10 -31.06
N ASN A 44 27.67 11.27 -30.44
CA ASN A 44 26.68 11.46 -29.36
C ASN A 44 25.25 11.06 -29.76
N GLU A 45 24.87 11.28 -31.02
CA GLU A 45 23.58 10.81 -31.55
C GLU A 45 23.49 9.28 -31.68
N GLU A 46 24.60 8.62 -32.00
CA GLU A 46 24.66 7.16 -32.07
C GLU A 46 24.53 6.57 -30.66
N ILE A 47 25.16 7.19 -29.64
CA ILE A 47 24.95 6.84 -28.21
C ILE A 47 23.49 6.98 -27.79
N VAL A 48 22.83 8.09 -28.15
CA VAL A 48 21.39 8.29 -27.91
C VAL A 48 20.56 7.15 -28.52
N LYS A 49 20.81 6.82 -29.80
CA LYS A 49 20.11 5.74 -30.53
C LYS A 49 20.39 4.34 -29.94
N ILE A 50 21.59 4.10 -29.39
CA ILE A 50 21.93 2.87 -28.66
C ILE A 50 21.17 2.80 -27.33
N ILE A 51 21.14 3.88 -26.53
CA ILE A 51 20.41 3.93 -25.25
C ILE A 51 18.90 3.73 -25.47
N GLU A 52 18.34 4.27 -26.55
CA GLU A 52 16.96 4.02 -26.96
C GLU A 52 16.74 2.54 -27.31
N LYS A 53 17.53 2.00 -28.24
CA LYS A 53 17.32 0.64 -28.74
C LYS A 53 17.47 -0.43 -27.66
N TYR A 54 18.46 -0.28 -26.77
CA TYR A 54 18.70 -1.22 -25.67
C TYR A 54 17.87 -0.93 -24.41
N ASN A 55 16.91 0.02 -24.46
CA ASN A 55 15.83 0.14 -23.48
C ASN A 55 14.55 -0.61 -23.89
N GLU A 56 14.35 -0.92 -25.18
CA GLU A 56 13.20 -1.70 -25.63
C GLU A 56 13.17 -3.07 -24.94
N ASN A 57 12.00 -3.51 -24.46
CA ASN A 57 11.84 -4.77 -23.71
C ASN A 57 12.41 -6.00 -24.43
N CYS A 58 12.35 -6.04 -25.77
CA CYS A 58 12.88 -7.14 -26.59
C CYS A 58 14.42 -7.13 -26.76
N TYR A 59 15.10 -6.07 -26.33
CA TYR A 59 16.53 -5.81 -26.57
C TYR A 59 17.29 -5.36 -25.31
N LYS A 60 16.69 -5.45 -24.11
CA LYS A 60 17.25 -4.88 -22.88
C LYS A 60 18.58 -5.53 -22.45
N ASP A 61 19.69 -4.82 -22.61
CA ASP A 61 21.04 -5.25 -22.19
C ASP A 61 21.67 -4.25 -21.21
N HIS A 62 21.68 -4.61 -19.93
CA HIS A 62 22.22 -3.77 -18.87
C HIS A 62 23.73 -3.45 -19.03
N THR A 63 24.51 -4.27 -19.73
CA THR A 63 25.94 -4.02 -19.95
C THR A 63 26.14 -2.96 -21.03
N ILE A 64 25.46 -3.10 -22.19
CA ILE A 64 25.50 -2.07 -23.25
C ILE A 64 24.93 -0.75 -22.72
N LEU A 65 23.81 -0.79 -21.99
CA LEU A 65 23.22 0.39 -21.35
C LEU A 65 24.22 1.05 -20.39
N LYS A 66 24.82 0.32 -19.45
CA LYS A 66 25.81 0.89 -18.51
C LYS A 66 26.99 1.54 -19.22
N CYS A 67 27.58 0.85 -20.21
CA CYS A 67 28.67 1.40 -21.01
C CYS A 67 28.27 2.68 -21.76
N SER A 68 27.04 2.73 -22.31
CA SER A 68 26.50 3.90 -23.00
C SER A 68 26.29 5.09 -22.03
N TYR A 69 25.76 4.82 -20.83
CA TYR A 69 25.62 5.82 -19.78
C TYR A 69 26.98 6.32 -19.26
N ASP A 70 28.00 5.48 -19.19
CA ASP A 70 29.38 5.90 -18.85
C ASP A 70 30.00 6.82 -19.92
N VAL A 71 29.72 6.59 -21.21
CA VAL A 71 30.14 7.50 -22.30
C VAL A 71 29.37 8.82 -22.26
N PHE A 72 28.05 8.78 -22.04
CA PHE A 72 27.23 9.98 -21.83
C PHE A 72 27.72 10.79 -20.62
N LYS A 73 27.98 10.15 -19.46
CA LYS A 73 28.49 10.77 -18.23
C LYS A 73 29.79 11.54 -18.47
N LYS A 74 30.73 10.98 -19.22
CA LYS A 74 31.99 11.64 -19.60
C LYS A 74 31.78 12.83 -20.55
N ASN A 75 30.83 12.70 -21.47
CA ASN A 75 30.64 13.65 -22.59
C ASN A 75 29.44 14.61 -22.43
N ILE A 76 28.75 14.65 -21.28
CA ILE A 76 27.48 15.38 -21.08
C ILE A 76 27.50 16.85 -21.56
N HIS A 77 28.63 17.54 -21.46
CA HIS A 77 28.84 18.90 -21.96
C HIS A 77 28.67 19.07 -23.48
N ARG A 78 28.60 17.96 -24.24
CA ARG A 78 28.44 17.88 -25.70
C ARG A 78 27.03 17.48 -26.15
N TYR A 79 26.09 17.34 -25.21
CA TYR A 79 24.70 16.98 -25.50
C TYR A 79 23.80 18.20 -25.32
N SER A 80 22.77 18.34 -26.17
CA SER A 80 21.75 19.36 -25.98
C SER A 80 20.92 19.09 -24.72
N PHE A 81 20.25 20.12 -24.20
CA PHE A 81 19.38 19.97 -23.03
C PHE A 81 18.23 18.98 -23.29
N ASP A 82 17.71 18.90 -24.51
CA ASP A 82 16.68 17.92 -24.89
C ASP A 82 17.23 16.49 -24.99
N GLN A 83 18.46 16.31 -25.49
CA GLN A 83 19.14 15.02 -25.46
C GLN A 83 19.38 14.55 -24.02
N ILE A 84 19.82 15.45 -23.13
CA ILE A 84 19.97 15.15 -21.69
C ILE A 84 18.62 14.75 -21.08
N ASN A 85 17.54 15.47 -21.37
CA ASN A 85 16.18 15.13 -20.91
C ASN A 85 15.75 13.74 -21.40
N LYS A 86 15.93 13.45 -22.70
CA LYS A 86 15.59 12.16 -23.31
C LYS A 86 16.39 11.01 -22.71
N ILE A 87 17.71 11.15 -22.58
CA ILE A 87 18.59 10.15 -21.96
C ILE A 87 18.20 9.92 -20.49
N MET A 88 17.82 10.96 -19.74
CA MET A 88 17.45 10.79 -18.33
C MET A 88 16.10 10.08 -18.12
N LYS A 89 15.13 10.25 -19.03
CA LYS A 89 13.90 9.43 -19.05
C LYS A 89 14.20 7.96 -19.36
N LEU A 90 15.05 7.71 -20.37
CA LEU A 90 15.51 6.36 -20.73
C LEU A 90 16.35 5.70 -19.61
N TYR A 91 17.14 6.49 -18.90
CA TYR A 91 17.92 6.03 -17.75
C TYR A 91 17.02 5.54 -16.61
N HIS A 92 15.93 6.28 -16.31
CA HIS A 92 14.90 5.84 -15.37
C HIS A 92 14.22 4.54 -15.82
N GLY A 93 13.75 4.46 -17.06
CA GLY A 93 13.14 3.25 -17.63
C GLY A 93 14.07 2.01 -17.61
N SER A 94 15.38 2.22 -17.78
CA SER A 94 16.34 1.13 -17.78
C SER A 94 16.52 0.44 -16.42
N GLN A 95 16.21 1.13 -15.31
CA GLN A 95 16.43 0.68 -13.93
C GLN A 95 17.92 0.40 -13.58
N THR A 96 18.87 1.01 -14.29
CA THR A 96 20.33 0.76 -14.14
C THR A 96 20.96 1.48 -12.93
N TYR A 97 20.21 2.36 -12.27
CA TYR A 97 20.49 3.11 -11.02
C TYR A 97 21.93 3.06 -10.45
N ASP A 98 22.81 3.91 -10.97
CA ASP A 98 24.19 4.11 -10.53
C ASP A 98 24.34 5.44 -9.76
N LYS A 99 24.85 5.37 -8.51
CA LYS A 99 25.00 6.53 -7.63
C LYS A 99 26.05 7.53 -8.13
N GLN A 100 27.16 7.06 -8.71
CA GLN A 100 28.21 7.94 -9.24
C GLN A 100 27.71 8.67 -10.48
N PHE A 101 26.97 7.97 -11.35
CA PHE A 101 26.27 8.59 -12.48
C PHE A 101 25.33 9.70 -11.99
N ASN A 102 24.41 9.40 -11.08
CA ASN A 102 23.46 10.38 -10.55
C ASN A 102 24.17 11.66 -10.05
N THR A 103 25.19 11.53 -9.19
CA THR A 103 25.93 12.68 -8.65
C THR A 103 26.74 13.43 -9.72
N SER A 104 27.34 12.76 -10.71
CA SER A 104 28.06 13.41 -11.81
C SER A 104 27.13 14.24 -12.70
N ILE A 105 25.99 13.67 -13.09
CA ILE A 105 24.98 14.35 -13.92
C ILE A 105 24.38 15.53 -13.14
N PHE A 106 24.03 15.34 -11.86
CA PHE A 106 23.52 16.39 -10.97
C PHE A 106 24.49 17.57 -10.80
N SER A 107 25.78 17.29 -10.63
CA SER A 107 26.83 18.31 -10.54
C SER A 107 26.95 19.15 -11.81
N TYR A 108 26.72 18.57 -13.00
CA TYR A 108 26.68 19.31 -14.26
C TYR A 108 25.43 20.20 -14.35
N ILE A 109 24.26 19.68 -13.97
CA ILE A 109 22.99 20.41 -14.01
C ILE A 109 23.05 21.67 -13.14
N ILE A 110 23.54 21.55 -11.89
CA ILE A 110 23.65 22.70 -10.97
C ILE A 110 24.55 23.80 -11.55
N ARG A 111 25.67 23.44 -12.18
CA ARG A 111 26.58 24.39 -12.86
C ARG A 111 25.97 25.07 -14.10
N ARG A 112 24.86 24.55 -14.63
CA ARG A 112 24.18 25.05 -15.84
C ARG A 112 22.74 25.49 -15.58
N LEU A 113 22.30 25.50 -14.33
CA LEU A 113 20.88 25.57 -13.94
C LEU A 113 20.19 26.85 -14.45
N ASN A 114 20.84 28.01 -14.30
CA ASN A 114 20.34 29.31 -14.79
C ASN A 114 20.35 29.44 -16.32
N ALA A 115 21.01 28.54 -17.05
CA ALA A 115 21.07 28.53 -18.51
C ALA A 115 20.24 27.38 -19.13
N MET A 116 19.53 26.61 -18.31
CA MET A 116 18.76 25.45 -18.71
C MET A 116 17.26 25.83 -18.80
N PRO A 117 16.52 25.42 -19.85
CA PRO A 117 15.08 25.64 -19.93
C PRO A 117 14.34 25.05 -18.72
N ALA A 118 13.35 25.78 -18.21
CA ALA A 118 12.58 25.41 -17.01
C ALA A 118 12.07 23.96 -17.02
N PHE A 119 11.42 23.55 -18.10
CA PHE A 119 10.90 22.19 -18.24
C PHE A 119 12.00 21.12 -18.23
N VAL A 120 13.21 21.43 -18.73
CA VAL A 120 14.34 20.49 -18.71
C VAL A 120 14.87 20.34 -17.29
N SER A 121 15.14 21.44 -16.57
CA SER A 121 15.69 21.36 -15.21
C SER A 121 14.73 20.62 -14.27
N VAL A 122 13.43 20.84 -14.43
CA VAL A 122 12.36 20.13 -13.70
C VAL A 122 12.29 18.64 -14.06
N ASN A 123 12.19 18.28 -15.35
CA ASN A 123 12.10 16.88 -15.77
C ASN A 123 13.37 16.09 -15.40
N VAL A 124 14.55 16.68 -15.60
CA VAL A 124 15.84 16.02 -15.34
C VAL A 124 16.06 15.84 -13.83
N PHE A 125 15.71 16.83 -13.01
CA PHE A 125 15.73 16.68 -11.55
C PHE A 125 14.80 15.56 -11.09
N HIS A 126 13.56 15.52 -11.58
CA HIS A 126 12.58 14.49 -11.22
C HIS A 126 13.08 13.06 -11.53
N ASN A 127 13.65 12.85 -12.72
CA ASN A 127 14.25 11.56 -13.09
C ASN A 127 15.44 11.20 -12.19
N LEU A 128 16.31 12.16 -11.83
CA LEU A 128 17.39 11.89 -10.88
C LEU A 128 16.89 11.49 -9.49
N ILE A 129 15.85 12.14 -8.96
CA ILE A 129 15.24 11.77 -7.68
C ILE A 129 14.65 10.35 -7.75
N ARG A 130 13.91 10.01 -8.82
CA ARG A 130 13.39 8.66 -9.06
C ARG A 130 14.50 7.61 -9.19
N CYS A 131 15.63 7.96 -9.79
CA CYS A 131 16.81 7.10 -9.93
C CYS A 131 17.70 6.99 -8.69
N GLY A 132 17.32 7.55 -7.53
CA GLY A 132 18.07 7.41 -6.28
C GLY A 132 19.15 8.47 -6.02
N LEU A 133 19.06 9.66 -6.61
CA LEU A 133 19.91 10.80 -6.22
C LEU A 133 19.58 11.26 -4.79
N ARG A 134 20.56 11.18 -3.87
CA ARG A 134 20.43 11.58 -2.46
C ARG A 134 21.54 12.55 -2.02
N ASP A 135 21.93 13.47 -2.89
CA ASP A 135 22.92 14.52 -2.62
C ASP A 135 22.24 15.74 -1.97
N TYR A 136 21.78 15.57 -0.72
CA TYR A 136 20.89 16.52 -0.06
C TYR A 136 21.44 17.95 0.03
N LYS A 137 22.76 18.11 0.23
CA LYS A 137 23.42 19.43 0.29
C LYS A 137 23.25 20.22 -1.02
N ASN A 138 23.29 19.52 -2.16
CA ASN A 138 23.15 20.10 -3.48
C ASN A 138 21.69 20.17 -3.95
N ILE A 139 20.78 19.36 -3.36
CA ILE A 139 19.33 19.45 -3.57
C ILE A 139 18.76 20.79 -3.06
N ASP A 140 19.28 21.34 -1.95
CA ASP A 140 18.85 22.67 -1.47
C ASP A 140 19.14 23.79 -2.49
N ILE A 141 20.21 23.69 -3.28
CA ILE A 141 20.52 24.67 -4.34
C ILE A 141 19.43 24.67 -5.43
N ILE A 142 18.90 23.49 -5.78
CA ILE A 142 17.78 23.36 -6.72
C ILE A 142 16.47 23.81 -6.08
N LYS A 143 16.24 23.50 -4.79
CA LYS A 143 15.08 23.96 -4.01
C LYS A 143 14.97 25.49 -4.05
N ASP A 144 16.07 26.18 -3.79
CA ASP A 144 16.11 27.65 -3.74
C ASP A 144 16.00 28.28 -5.14
N HIS A 145 16.58 27.65 -6.17
CA HIS A 145 16.38 28.06 -7.56
C HIS A 145 14.91 27.90 -8.01
N PHE A 146 14.25 26.78 -7.69
CA PHE A 146 12.84 26.58 -8.02
C PHE A 146 11.92 27.54 -7.23
N LYS A 147 12.24 27.82 -5.96
CA LYS A 147 11.55 28.88 -5.18
C LYS A 147 11.71 30.27 -5.80
N LYS A 148 12.93 30.62 -6.24
CA LYS A 148 13.20 31.94 -6.84
C LYS A 148 12.49 32.14 -8.19
N ASN A 149 12.34 31.08 -8.97
CA ASN A 149 11.73 31.13 -10.32
C ASN A 149 10.28 30.61 -10.32
N ILE A 150 9.60 30.58 -9.17
CA ILE A 150 8.29 29.92 -8.98
C ILE A 150 7.22 30.40 -9.96
N ASP A 151 7.28 31.66 -10.38
CA ASP A 151 6.34 32.28 -11.32
C ASP A 151 6.59 31.97 -12.81
N THR A 152 7.73 31.35 -13.14
CA THR A 152 8.05 30.92 -14.53
C THR A 152 7.56 29.52 -14.87
N TYR A 153 7.16 28.73 -13.88
CA TYR A 153 6.74 27.34 -14.07
C TYR A 153 5.24 27.25 -14.36
N ASN A 154 4.88 26.45 -15.37
CA ASN A 154 3.49 26.11 -15.66
C ASN A 154 2.95 25.04 -14.69
N THR A 155 1.66 24.73 -14.82
CA THR A 155 0.94 23.74 -14.01
C THR A 155 1.59 22.35 -13.99
N LEU A 156 2.16 21.90 -15.11
CA LEU A 156 2.83 20.59 -15.21
C LEU A 156 4.18 20.62 -14.49
N ASP A 157 5.00 21.64 -14.75
CA ASP A 157 6.30 21.82 -14.10
C ASP A 157 6.14 21.86 -12.56
N LEU A 158 5.21 22.67 -12.05
CA LEU A 158 4.93 22.74 -10.61
C LEU A 158 4.48 21.40 -10.03
N THR A 159 3.70 20.60 -10.79
CA THR A 159 3.27 19.26 -10.36
C THR A 159 4.45 18.28 -10.29
N ILE A 160 5.40 18.37 -11.24
CA ILE A 160 6.61 17.56 -11.27
C ILE A 160 7.60 17.96 -10.15
N ILE A 161 7.75 19.27 -9.88
CA ILE A 161 8.54 19.76 -8.73
C ILE A 161 7.93 19.25 -7.42
N LEU A 162 6.61 19.43 -7.23
CA LEU A 162 5.89 18.97 -6.04
C LEU A 162 6.08 17.45 -5.83
N SER A 163 5.97 16.66 -6.91
CA SER A 163 6.21 15.21 -6.88
C SER A 163 7.63 14.86 -6.43
N SER A 164 8.63 15.56 -6.96
CA SER A 164 10.05 15.34 -6.65
C SER A 164 10.37 15.61 -5.18
N PHE A 165 9.88 16.72 -4.62
CA PHE A 165 10.07 17.04 -3.21
C PHE A 165 9.18 16.23 -2.27
N ALA A 166 8.01 15.75 -2.73
CA ALA A 166 7.16 14.86 -1.95
C ALA A 166 7.80 13.47 -1.76
N LEU A 167 8.48 12.94 -2.79
CA LEU A 167 9.27 11.70 -2.69
C LEU A 167 10.43 11.86 -1.68
N LEU A 168 11.18 12.97 -1.77
CA LEU A 168 12.27 13.27 -0.83
C LEU A 168 11.76 13.40 0.62
N GLN A 169 10.63 14.06 0.83
CA GLN A 169 10.03 14.24 2.15
C GLN A 169 9.49 12.92 2.73
N GLU A 170 8.87 12.07 1.91
CA GLU A 170 8.41 10.74 2.37
C GLU A 170 9.60 9.85 2.77
N GLU A 171 10.71 9.89 2.03
CA GLU A 171 11.93 9.16 2.42
C GLU A 171 12.57 9.70 3.70
N PHE A 172 12.60 11.02 3.90
CA PHE A 172 13.06 11.63 5.15
C PHE A 172 12.21 11.17 6.36
N LEU A 173 10.89 11.11 6.20
CA LEU A 173 9.97 10.59 7.23
C LEU A 173 10.15 9.08 7.48
N LEU A 174 10.45 8.30 6.44
CA LEU A 174 10.73 6.86 6.56
C LEU A 174 12.10 6.56 7.20
N VAL A 175 13.07 7.46 7.08
CA VAL A 175 14.37 7.34 7.76
C VAL A 175 14.26 7.74 9.23
N SER A 176 13.61 8.87 9.54
CA SER A 176 13.47 9.35 10.92
C SER A 176 12.68 8.37 11.80
N THR A 177 11.57 7.83 11.29
CA THR A 177 10.80 6.78 12.00
C THR A 177 11.64 5.53 12.30
N LYS A 178 12.44 5.05 11.33
CA LYS A 178 13.35 3.90 11.52
C LYS A 178 14.51 4.15 12.47
N SER A 179 14.97 5.40 12.64
CA SER A 179 16.03 5.70 13.63
C SER A 179 15.54 5.55 15.07
N PHE A 180 14.28 5.90 15.38
CA PHE A 180 13.72 5.76 16.73
C PHE A 180 13.58 4.29 17.18
N ASP A 181 13.31 3.35 16.26
CA ASP A 181 13.25 1.92 16.59
C ASP A 181 14.65 1.33 16.89
N LYS A 182 15.72 1.87 16.30
CA LYS A 182 17.07 1.30 16.32
C LYS A 182 17.95 1.67 17.53
N GLU A 183 17.53 2.58 18.40
CA GLU A 183 18.28 2.88 19.66
C GLU A 183 18.23 1.75 20.71
N ASN A 184 17.73 0.56 20.36
CA ASN A 184 17.60 -0.61 21.23
C ASN A 184 18.57 -1.76 20.85
N SER A 185 19.65 -1.45 20.12
CA SER A 185 20.70 -2.40 19.76
C SER A 185 22.06 -1.70 19.72
N ASP A 186 23.03 -2.18 20.49
CA ASP A 186 24.40 -1.63 20.60
C ASP A 186 25.29 -1.91 19.36
N GLU A 187 24.73 -1.82 18.15
CA GLU A 187 25.51 -1.82 16.92
C GLU A 187 25.93 -0.39 16.56
N VAL A 188 27.24 -0.13 16.52
CA VAL A 188 27.83 1.17 16.17
C VAL A 188 27.70 1.43 14.66
N ILE A 189 26.52 1.84 14.22
CA ILE A 189 26.28 2.31 12.85
C ILE A 189 27.00 3.65 12.64
N LEU A 190 27.89 3.73 11.64
CA LEU A 190 28.68 4.92 11.34
C LEU A 190 27.79 6.15 11.11
N LYS A 191 27.95 7.19 11.95
CA LYS A 191 27.15 8.44 11.95
C LYS A 191 27.44 9.41 10.77
N ASN A 192 27.98 8.92 9.65
CA ASN A 192 28.67 9.76 8.65
C ASN A 192 27.88 10.01 7.34
N SER A 193 26.53 10.01 7.34
CA SER A 193 25.77 10.19 6.08
C SER A 193 24.41 10.91 6.15
N LEU A 194 23.86 11.23 7.34
CA LEU A 194 22.56 11.90 7.47
C LEU A 194 22.71 13.31 8.02
N SER A 195 22.58 14.30 7.15
CA SER A 195 22.49 15.73 7.52
C SER A 195 21.15 16.01 8.22
N PRO A 196 21.11 16.54 9.46
CA PRO A 196 19.86 16.74 10.21
C PRO A 196 18.90 17.85 9.71
N ARG A 197 19.00 18.30 8.46
CA ARG A 197 18.41 19.56 7.98
C ARG A 197 17.44 19.46 6.79
N ALA A 198 17.24 18.29 6.21
CA ALA A 198 16.48 18.12 4.97
C ALA A 198 14.95 18.03 5.18
N ASP A 199 14.32 19.10 5.68
CA ASP A 199 12.87 19.28 5.58
C ASP A 199 12.52 20.05 4.30
N TYR A 200 11.62 19.48 3.50
CA TYR A 200 11.13 20.02 2.23
C TYR A 200 9.68 20.50 2.29
N SER A 201 9.07 20.52 3.49
CA SER A 201 7.71 21.02 3.70
C SER A 201 7.54 22.49 3.28
N ASP A 202 8.63 23.25 3.26
CA ASP A 202 8.70 24.66 2.89
C ASP A 202 8.40 24.91 1.40
N ILE A 203 9.10 24.22 0.49
CA ILE A 203 8.89 24.32 -0.96
C ILE A 203 7.56 23.70 -1.36
N LEU A 204 7.15 22.60 -0.73
CA LEU A 204 5.83 22.00 -0.95
C LEU A 204 4.71 22.99 -0.61
N THR A 205 4.83 23.73 0.50
CA THR A 205 3.86 24.77 0.89
C THR A 205 3.85 25.95 -0.09
N VAL A 206 5.01 26.41 -0.58
CA VAL A 206 5.11 27.48 -1.59
C VAL A 206 4.39 27.07 -2.89
N ILE A 207 4.65 25.86 -3.40
CA ILE A 207 4.03 25.36 -4.63
C ILE A 207 2.51 25.23 -4.48
N LEU A 208 2.03 24.70 -3.35
CA LEU A 208 0.59 24.58 -3.08
C LEU A 208 -0.10 25.94 -3.01
N ASN A 209 0.56 26.97 -2.46
CA ASN A 209 0.03 28.33 -2.43
C ASN A 209 0.03 28.98 -3.83
N LYS A 210 1.08 28.76 -4.65
CA LYS A 210 1.10 29.20 -6.06
C LYS A 210 -0.04 28.54 -6.85
N ILE A 211 -0.21 27.22 -6.76
CA ILE A 211 -1.31 26.48 -7.41
C ILE A 211 -2.69 26.94 -6.91
N ARG A 212 -2.83 27.32 -5.63
CA ARG A 212 -4.10 27.82 -5.08
C ARG A 212 -4.46 29.22 -5.59
N ASN A 213 -3.48 30.13 -5.64
CA ASN A 213 -3.72 31.56 -5.77
C ASN A 213 -3.62 32.06 -7.22
N ASP A 214 -2.87 31.36 -8.08
CA ASP A 214 -2.71 31.69 -9.49
C ASP A 214 -3.86 31.11 -10.32
N GLU A 215 -4.63 31.99 -10.96
CA GLU A 215 -5.80 31.59 -11.74
C GLU A 215 -5.45 30.84 -13.03
N ILE A 216 -4.36 31.20 -13.73
CA ILE A 216 -3.95 30.51 -14.95
C ILE A 216 -3.58 29.06 -14.62
N ILE A 217 -2.83 28.87 -13.53
CA ILE A 217 -2.36 27.54 -13.13
C ILE A 217 -3.54 26.62 -12.75
N HIS A 218 -4.53 27.14 -12.02
CA HIS A 218 -5.67 26.34 -11.54
C HIS A 218 -6.89 26.33 -12.48
N ASN A 219 -6.90 27.15 -13.53
CA ASN A 219 -7.75 26.94 -14.70
C ASN A 219 -7.22 25.80 -15.58
N ASN A 220 -5.90 25.63 -15.67
CA ASN A 220 -5.25 24.61 -16.51
C ASN A 220 -4.98 23.25 -15.82
N LEU A 221 -5.28 23.10 -14.52
CA LEU A 221 -5.06 21.85 -13.78
C LEU A 221 -6.20 20.85 -14.02
N SER A 222 -5.86 19.62 -14.42
CA SER A 222 -6.84 18.53 -14.59
C SER A 222 -7.35 18.00 -13.23
N VAL A 223 -8.56 17.41 -13.25
CA VAL A 223 -9.12 16.74 -12.07
C VAL A 223 -8.20 15.64 -11.57
N ILE A 224 -7.65 14.81 -12.47
CA ILE A 224 -6.68 13.76 -12.14
C ILE A 224 -5.45 14.34 -11.42
N ASN A 225 -4.82 15.39 -11.98
CA ASN A 225 -3.65 16.00 -11.34
C ASN A 225 -4.00 16.61 -9.98
N SER A 226 -5.22 17.14 -9.81
CA SER A 226 -5.69 17.63 -8.51
C SER A 226 -5.82 16.52 -7.44
N ILE A 227 -6.22 15.31 -7.84
CA ILE A 227 -6.27 14.12 -6.97
C ILE A 227 -4.85 13.63 -6.66
N LEU A 228 -3.98 13.57 -7.67
CA LEU A 228 -2.57 13.18 -7.50
C LEU A 228 -1.83 14.13 -6.56
N ILE A 229 -2.08 15.45 -6.65
CA ILE A 229 -1.54 16.46 -5.72
C ILE A 229 -1.99 16.19 -4.27
N LEU A 230 -3.29 15.95 -4.02
CA LEU A 230 -3.77 15.61 -2.68
C LEU A 230 -3.16 14.29 -2.15
N ASN A 231 -3.01 13.28 -3.02
CA ASN A 231 -2.40 12.01 -2.66
C ASN A 231 -0.90 12.16 -2.35
N MET A 232 -0.17 13.00 -3.11
CA MET A 232 1.23 13.33 -2.84
C MET A 232 1.40 14.03 -1.49
N ILE A 233 0.68 15.12 -1.22
CA ILE A 233 0.85 15.86 0.05
C ILE A 233 0.41 15.03 1.27
N SER A 234 -0.56 14.12 1.10
CA SER A 234 -0.95 13.20 2.17
C SER A 234 0.16 12.25 2.64
N ARG A 235 1.21 12.06 1.83
CA ARG A 235 2.41 11.29 2.19
C ARG A 235 3.49 12.09 2.93
N THR A 236 3.39 13.42 2.90
CA THR A 236 4.44 14.35 3.36
C THR A 236 4.15 15.01 4.73
N ASN A 237 3.23 14.44 5.51
CA ASN A 237 2.63 15.02 6.73
C ASN A 237 1.88 16.37 6.57
N ILE A 238 1.92 17.02 5.40
CA ILE A 238 1.21 18.29 5.14
C ILE A 238 -0.31 18.08 5.15
N SER A 239 -0.96 18.49 6.25
CA SER A 239 -2.40 18.32 6.48
C SER A 239 -3.14 19.67 6.49
N ASN A 240 -3.11 20.39 5.37
CA ASN A 240 -3.67 21.74 5.25
C ASN A 240 -5.16 21.71 4.82
N TYR A 241 -6.06 22.01 5.76
CA TYR A 241 -7.52 22.03 5.53
C TYR A 241 -7.95 22.96 4.39
N GLU A 242 -7.41 24.17 4.30
CA GLU A 242 -7.81 25.16 3.29
C GLU A 242 -7.40 24.73 1.87
N ILE A 243 -6.29 24.00 1.72
CA ILE A 243 -5.88 23.40 0.44
C ILE A 243 -6.88 22.32 0.01
N PHE A 244 -7.22 21.36 0.88
CA PHE A 244 -8.23 20.34 0.58
C PHE A 244 -9.62 20.95 0.30
N LYS A 245 -10.01 22.01 1.01
CA LYS A 245 -11.25 22.79 0.81
C LYS A 245 -11.26 23.52 -0.53
N PHE A 246 -10.14 24.14 -0.94
CA PHE A 246 -9.97 24.73 -2.27
C PHE A 246 -10.15 23.69 -3.37
N PHE A 247 -9.42 22.58 -3.32
CA PHE A 247 -9.53 21.50 -4.30
C PHE A 247 -10.96 20.92 -4.37
N THR A 248 -11.63 20.75 -3.22
CA THR A 248 -13.04 20.35 -3.17
C THR A 248 -13.96 21.35 -3.86
N LYS A 249 -13.83 22.66 -3.56
CA LYS A 249 -14.67 23.71 -4.14
C LYS A 249 -14.46 23.83 -5.66
N ARG A 250 -13.22 23.73 -6.12
CA ARG A 250 -12.80 24.00 -7.50
C ARG A 250 -13.09 22.84 -8.46
N TYR A 251 -12.70 21.62 -8.10
CA TYR A 251 -12.77 20.46 -9.00
C TYR A 251 -13.93 19.53 -8.64
N TYR A 252 -13.94 19.02 -7.39
CA TYR A 252 -14.82 17.88 -7.05
C TYR A 252 -16.31 18.25 -6.94
N LYS A 253 -16.65 19.51 -6.63
CA LYS A 253 -18.05 19.99 -6.64
C LYS A 253 -18.75 19.93 -8.01
N LYS A 254 -18.00 19.98 -9.11
CA LYS A 254 -18.52 19.97 -10.50
C LYS A 254 -17.97 18.80 -11.33
N LEU A 255 -17.47 17.77 -10.66
CA LEU A 255 -16.94 16.54 -11.23
C LEU A 255 -17.93 15.89 -12.22
N LYS A 256 -17.43 15.34 -13.32
CA LYS A 256 -18.16 14.48 -14.28
C LYS A 256 -17.56 13.07 -14.25
N GLU A 257 -18.34 12.08 -14.67
CA GLU A 257 -17.92 10.67 -14.62
C GLU A 257 -16.67 10.40 -15.48
N LYS A 258 -16.62 10.97 -16.69
CA LYS A 258 -15.47 10.87 -17.60
C LYS A 258 -14.20 11.60 -17.14
N ASP A 259 -14.23 12.33 -16.03
CA ASP A 259 -13.06 13.08 -15.53
C ASP A 259 -12.15 12.20 -14.65
N VAL A 260 -12.63 11.02 -14.20
CA VAL A 260 -11.93 10.13 -13.24
C VAL A 260 -12.32 8.66 -13.40
N GLU A 261 -11.33 7.77 -13.32
CA GLU A 261 -11.58 6.32 -13.12
C GLU A 261 -11.87 5.98 -11.64
N PRO A 262 -12.46 4.79 -11.35
CA PRO A 262 -12.72 4.33 -9.99
C PRO A 262 -11.50 4.37 -9.06
N HIS A 263 -10.31 4.03 -9.57
CA HIS A 263 -9.09 4.00 -8.78
C HIS A 263 -8.75 5.40 -8.22
N HIS A 264 -8.89 6.46 -9.03
CA HIS A 264 -8.67 7.85 -8.63
C HIS A 264 -9.57 8.28 -7.46
N LEU A 265 -10.86 7.89 -7.50
CA LEU A 265 -11.80 8.22 -6.42
C LEU A 265 -11.40 7.58 -5.09
N THR A 266 -10.82 6.38 -5.09
CA THR A 266 -10.30 5.75 -3.86
C THR A 266 -8.99 6.38 -3.36
N LEU A 267 -8.12 6.88 -4.25
CA LEU A 267 -6.94 7.66 -3.87
C LEU A 267 -7.34 9.01 -3.25
N LEU A 268 -8.37 9.65 -3.79
CA LEU A 268 -8.93 10.87 -3.23
C LEU A 268 -9.44 10.62 -1.79
N LEU A 269 -10.24 9.57 -1.57
CA LEU A 269 -10.70 9.17 -0.24
C LEU A 269 -9.53 8.89 0.72
N ASN A 270 -8.51 8.16 0.28
CA ASN A 270 -7.32 7.90 1.09
C ASN A 270 -6.62 9.20 1.52
N SER A 271 -6.54 10.19 0.63
CA SER A 271 -5.91 11.48 0.89
C SER A 271 -6.59 12.23 2.04
N PHE A 272 -7.93 12.34 2.00
CA PHE A 272 -8.70 12.94 3.11
C PHE A 272 -8.58 12.13 4.40
N ALA A 273 -8.57 10.80 4.32
CA ALA A 273 -8.43 9.92 5.49
C ALA A 273 -7.07 10.09 6.16
N LYS A 274 -5.96 10.06 5.40
CA LYS A 274 -4.60 10.15 5.91
C LYS A 274 -4.34 11.51 6.57
N CYS A 275 -4.74 12.61 5.93
CA CYS A 275 -4.65 13.97 6.51
C CYS A 275 -5.73 14.30 7.56
N ASN A 276 -6.62 13.37 7.93
CA ASN A 276 -7.70 13.56 8.89
C ASN A 276 -8.70 14.70 8.54
N ILE A 277 -8.81 15.07 7.26
CA ILE A 277 -9.63 16.19 6.81
C ILE A 277 -11.10 15.76 6.69
N ASN A 278 -11.92 16.12 7.69
CA ASN A 278 -13.36 15.84 7.68
C ASN A 278 -14.13 16.83 6.78
N ILE A 279 -13.91 16.74 5.47
CA ILE A 279 -14.79 17.29 4.45
C ILE A 279 -15.57 16.10 3.87
N ASN A 280 -16.90 16.23 3.78
CA ASN A 280 -17.76 15.21 3.17
C ASN A 280 -17.60 15.24 1.64
N ILE A 281 -16.50 14.67 1.15
CA ILE A 281 -16.21 14.50 -0.27
C ILE A 281 -17.15 13.46 -0.91
N LEU A 282 -17.60 12.46 -0.14
CA LEU A 282 -18.58 11.45 -0.59
C LEU A 282 -19.87 12.09 -1.13
N LYS A 283 -20.35 13.20 -0.57
CA LYS A 283 -21.51 13.95 -1.11
C LYS A 283 -21.40 14.25 -2.62
N TYR A 284 -20.19 14.42 -3.14
CA TYR A 284 -19.96 14.74 -4.56
C TYR A 284 -19.61 13.50 -5.40
N ILE A 285 -18.92 12.52 -4.82
CA ILE A 285 -18.39 11.37 -5.57
C ILE A 285 -19.21 10.07 -5.45
N ILE A 286 -20.07 9.90 -4.44
CA ILE A 286 -20.76 8.62 -4.16
C ILE A 286 -21.62 8.13 -5.31
N LYS A 287 -22.20 9.02 -6.13
CA LYS A 287 -23.01 8.63 -7.29
C LYS A 287 -22.19 7.86 -8.35
N TYR A 288 -20.91 8.18 -8.53
CA TYR A 288 -20.01 7.43 -9.41
C TYR A 288 -19.57 6.11 -8.76
N MET A 289 -19.35 6.12 -7.44
CA MET A 289 -19.04 4.91 -6.67
C MET A 289 -20.21 3.91 -6.62
N ASN A 290 -21.43 4.38 -6.81
CA ASN A 290 -22.64 3.55 -6.87
C ASN A 290 -22.84 2.85 -8.24
N ASN A 291 -22.15 3.25 -9.31
CA ASN A 291 -22.15 2.53 -10.59
C ASN A 291 -21.69 1.06 -10.37
N ASP A 292 -22.24 0.08 -11.09
CA ASP A 292 -21.87 -1.34 -10.94
C ASP A 292 -20.49 -1.65 -11.52
N ASN A 293 -20.11 -0.99 -12.62
CA ASN A 293 -18.77 -1.12 -13.18
C ASN A 293 -17.68 -0.55 -12.24
N PHE A 294 -18.03 0.34 -11.30
CA PHE A 294 -17.08 0.90 -10.34
C PHE A 294 -16.44 -0.18 -9.46
N ILE A 295 -17.24 -1.09 -8.89
CA ILE A 295 -16.77 -2.13 -7.96
C ILE A 295 -15.88 -3.15 -8.67
N ASN A 296 -16.22 -3.49 -9.92
CA ASN A 296 -15.52 -4.50 -10.70
C ASN A 296 -14.08 -4.08 -11.07
N GLN A 297 -13.81 -2.78 -11.14
CA GLN A 297 -12.50 -2.21 -11.45
C GLN A 297 -11.61 -1.95 -10.22
N LEU A 298 -12.05 -2.30 -9.00
CA LEU A 298 -11.26 -2.04 -7.79
C LEU A 298 -10.27 -3.16 -7.48
N SER A 299 -8.99 -2.82 -7.34
CA SER A 299 -8.03 -3.68 -6.65
C SER A 299 -8.29 -3.71 -5.14
N TYR A 300 -7.71 -4.69 -4.45
CA TYR A 300 -7.78 -4.76 -2.98
C TYR A 300 -7.25 -3.51 -2.27
N VAL A 301 -6.29 -2.78 -2.88
CA VAL A 301 -5.78 -1.50 -2.37
C VAL A 301 -6.86 -0.42 -2.45
N ASN A 302 -7.58 -0.35 -3.57
CA ASN A 302 -8.68 0.61 -3.76
C ASN A 302 -9.83 0.34 -2.78
N ILE A 303 -10.18 -0.94 -2.58
CA ILE A 303 -11.18 -1.38 -1.59
C ILE A 303 -10.76 -0.98 -0.17
N THR A 304 -9.50 -1.26 0.21
CA THR A 304 -8.95 -0.91 1.53
C THR A 304 -9.01 0.59 1.78
N ASN A 305 -8.59 1.40 0.80
CA ASN A 305 -8.61 2.86 0.89
C ASN A 305 -10.02 3.43 1.07
N ALA A 306 -11.00 2.95 0.29
CA ALA A 306 -12.40 3.38 0.39
C ALA A 306 -13.01 3.01 1.74
N LEU A 307 -12.83 1.75 2.17
CA LEU A 307 -13.32 1.26 3.46
C LEU A 307 -12.66 1.99 4.64
N HIS A 308 -11.35 2.26 4.59
CA HIS A 308 -10.65 2.99 5.63
C HIS A 308 -11.18 4.43 5.78
N TYR A 309 -11.41 5.16 4.69
CA TYR A 309 -12.05 6.49 4.76
C TYR A 309 -13.45 6.42 5.38
N MET A 310 -14.29 5.51 4.88
CA MET A 310 -15.67 5.34 5.35
C MET A 310 -15.69 5.01 6.85
N ALA A 311 -14.87 4.05 7.28
CA ALA A 311 -14.73 3.66 8.68
C ALA A 311 -14.11 4.77 9.54
N LYS A 312 -13.17 5.57 9.02
CA LYS A 312 -12.55 6.68 9.76
C LYS A 312 -13.59 7.74 10.13
N PHE A 313 -14.40 8.18 9.17
CA PHE A 313 -15.39 9.25 9.36
C PHE A 313 -16.84 8.76 9.57
N ASN A 314 -17.05 7.44 9.78
CA ASN A 314 -18.35 6.81 10.03
C ASN A 314 -19.41 6.98 8.91
N TYR A 315 -18.98 7.09 7.65
CA TYR A 315 -19.90 7.14 6.50
C TYR A 315 -20.42 5.75 6.15
N LYS A 316 -21.74 5.57 6.12
CA LYS A 316 -22.41 4.29 5.85
C LYS A 316 -23.33 4.39 4.64
N ASN A 317 -23.00 3.63 3.60
CA ASN A 317 -23.88 3.30 2.48
C ASN A 317 -23.97 1.77 2.47
N LYS A 318 -25.12 1.19 2.84
CA LYS A 318 -25.27 -0.26 3.05
C LYS A 318 -25.01 -1.04 1.77
N ASP A 319 -25.50 -0.55 0.64
CA ASP A 319 -25.50 -1.27 -0.63
C ASP A 319 -24.13 -1.25 -1.28
N PHE A 320 -23.44 -0.10 -1.22
CA PHE A 320 -22.03 0.02 -1.59
C PHE A 320 -21.14 -0.89 -0.72
N LEU A 321 -21.35 -0.91 0.60
CA LEU A 321 -20.60 -1.79 1.51
C LEU A 321 -20.90 -3.28 1.27
N ASN A 322 -22.13 -3.64 0.92
CA ASN A 322 -22.51 -5.01 0.57
C ASN A 322 -21.88 -5.47 -0.76
N ARG A 323 -21.80 -4.59 -1.78
CA ARG A 323 -21.09 -4.91 -3.04
C ARG A 323 -19.57 -5.02 -2.81
N LEU A 324 -18.96 -4.12 -2.04
CA LEU A 324 -17.55 -4.24 -1.64
C LEU A 324 -17.28 -5.56 -0.87
N LYS A 325 -18.16 -5.94 0.06
CA LYS A 325 -18.07 -7.19 0.82
C LYS A 325 -18.04 -8.42 -0.09
N LYS A 326 -18.90 -8.47 -1.12
CA LYS A 326 -18.86 -9.53 -2.16
C LYS A 326 -17.49 -9.53 -2.87
N LYS A 327 -17.02 -8.36 -3.32
CA LYS A 327 -15.73 -8.24 -4.02
C LYS A 327 -14.52 -8.61 -3.16
N VAL A 328 -14.59 -8.42 -1.84
CA VAL A 328 -13.58 -8.90 -0.89
C VAL A 328 -13.55 -10.43 -0.80
N ILE A 329 -14.70 -11.11 -0.92
CA ILE A 329 -14.76 -12.59 -0.97
C ILE A 329 -14.16 -13.08 -2.29
N GLU A 330 -14.54 -12.50 -3.43
CA GLU A 330 -14.00 -12.86 -4.76
C GLU A 330 -12.47 -12.76 -4.83
N LEU A 331 -11.89 -11.71 -4.22
CA LEU A 331 -10.46 -11.45 -4.24
C LEU A 331 -9.70 -12.09 -3.07
N ILE A 332 -10.37 -12.83 -2.18
CA ILE A 332 -9.92 -12.97 -0.79
C ILE A 332 -8.49 -13.49 -0.64
N ASP A 333 -8.09 -14.52 -1.38
CA ASP A 333 -6.75 -15.12 -1.27
C ASP A 333 -5.63 -14.24 -1.83
N THR A 334 -5.95 -13.26 -2.69
CA THR A 334 -4.98 -12.31 -3.27
C THR A 334 -4.63 -11.15 -2.33
N ILE A 335 -5.47 -10.86 -1.32
CA ILE A 335 -5.31 -9.69 -0.46
C ILE A 335 -4.19 -9.93 0.57
N PRO A 336 -3.14 -9.11 0.65
CA PRO A 336 -2.11 -9.27 1.68
C PRO A 336 -2.66 -9.05 3.10
N GLN A 337 -1.94 -9.54 4.10
CA GLN A 337 -2.36 -9.57 5.51
C GLN A 337 -2.66 -8.17 6.10
N ARG A 338 -1.95 -7.14 5.62
CA ARG A 338 -2.05 -5.75 6.09
C ARG A 338 -3.34 -5.10 5.58
N GLU A 339 -3.64 -5.27 4.30
CA GLU A 339 -4.85 -4.76 3.66
C GLU A 339 -6.08 -5.54 4.16
N PHE A 340 -5.96 -6.86 4.28
CA PHE A 340 -7.03 -7.72 4.76
C PHE A 340 -7.48 -7.39 6.20
N SER A 341 -6.53 -7.17 7.12
CA SER A 341 -6.86 -6.75 8.50
C SER A 341 -7.47 -5.35 8.55
N ASN A 342 -7.02 -4.41 7.70
CA ASN A 342 -7.65 -3.09 7.55
C ASN A 342 -9.10 -3.18 7.00
N ILE A 343 -9.37 -4.07 6.05
CA ILE A 343 -10.73 -4.32 5.50
C ILE A 343 -11.66 -4.87 6.58
N MET A 344 -11.25 -5.94 7.26
CA MET A 344 -12.03 -6.60 8.32
C MET A 344 -12.36 -5.62 9.46
N TRP A 345 -11.35 -4.84 9.89
CA TRP A 345 -11.50 -3.74 10.86
C TRP A 345 -12.48 -2.66 10.39
N SER A 346 -12.38 -2.22 9.14
CA SER A 346 -13.20 -1.14 8.60
C SER A 346 -14.69 -1.52 8.56
N LEU A 347 -15.00 -2.72 8.07
CA LEU A 347 -16.37 -3.26 8.02
C LEU A 347 -16.95 -3.44 9.43
N ALA A 348 -16.16 -3.93 10.38
CA ALA A 348 -16.57 -4.10 11.77
C ALA A 348 -16.82 -2.74 12.46
N LYS A 349 -15.95 -1.75 12.25
CA LYS A 349 -16.15 -0.37 12.75
C LYS A 349 -17.39 0.28 12.13
N LEU A 350 -17.73 -0.05 10.89
CA LEU A 350 -18.96 0.38 10.22
C LEU A 350 -20.22 -0.37 10.68
N LYS A 351 -20.11 -1.36 11.58
CA LYS A 351 -21.21 -2.25 12.02
C LYS A 351 -21.90 -2.97 10.86
N ILE A 352 -21.10 -3.53 9.94
CA ILE A 352 -21.58 -4.49 8.95
C ILE A 352 -21.60 -5.87 9.63
N ASN A 353 -22.78 -6.37 9.97
CA ASN A 353 -22.94 -7.67 10.61
C ASN A 353 -23.25 -8.73 9.55
N ASP A 354 -22.33 -9.66 9.33
CA ASP A 354 -22.48 -10.77 8.39
C ASP A 354 -21.61 -11.96 8.85
N HIS A 355 -22.26 -12.95 9.48
CA HIS A 355 -21.56 -14.10 10.05
C HIS A 355 -20.90 -14.98 8.98
N SER A 356 -21.48 -15.08 7.78
CA SER A 356 -20.90 -15.84 6.67
C SER A 356 -19.62 -15.19 6.15
N PHE A 357 -19.61 -13.87 5.99
CA PHE A 357 -18.42 -13.10 5.66
C PHE A 357 -17.33 -13.23 6.73
N TYR A 358 -17.69 -13.09 8.01
CA TYR A 358 -16.71 -13.22 9.09
C TYR A 358 -16.20 -14.65 9.28
N PHE A 359 -17.02 -15.68 9.03
CA PHE A 359 -16.57 -17.07 9.01
C PHE A 359 -15.50 -17.30 7.94
N ILE A 360 -15.76 -16.86 6.70
CA ILE A 360 -14.80 -16.91 5.59
C ILE A 360 -13.53 -16.15 5.96
N CYS A 361 -13.65 -14.98 6.60
CA CYS A 361 -12.49 -14.22 7.08
C CYS A 361 -11.67 -14.98 8.13
N LEU A 362 -12.32 -15.64 9.10
CA LEU A 362 -11.65 -16.42 10.14
C LEU A 362 -10.89 -17.61 9.56
N GLN A 363 -11.43 -18.30 8.54
CA GLN A 363 -10.70 -19.37 7.86
C GLN A 363 -9.45 -18.84 7.15
N LYS A 364 -9.52 -17.66 6.50
CA LYS A 364 -8.32 -17.01 5.97
C LYS A 364 -7.33 -16.62 7.07
N ILE A 365 -7.78 -16.03 8.19
CA ILE A 365 -6.86 -15.72 9.31
C ILE A 365 -6.15 -17.00 9.77
N LYS A 366 -6.84 -18.15 9.82
CA LYS A 366 -6.24 -19.45 10.19
C LYS A 366 -5.03 -19.81 9.33
N SER A 367 -5.08 -19.60 8.01
CA SER A 367 -3.95 -19.89 7.12
C SER A 367 -2.85 -18.83 7.19
N ILE A 368 -3.19 -17.53 7.20
CA ILE A 368 -2.18 -16.45 7.12
C ILE A 368 -1.60 -16.01 8.46
N ILE A 369 -2.08 -16.51 9.61
CA ILE A 369 -1.71 -16.00 10.95
C ILE A 369 -0.20 -15.98 11.19
N HIS A 370 0.55 -16.94 10.65
CA HIS A 370 2.00 -16.98 10.76
C HIS A 370 2.69 -15.78 10.07
N LEU A 371 2.12 -15.26 8.98
CA LEU A 371 2.60 -14.10 8.21
C LEU A 371 2.16 -12.73 8.78
N MET A 372 1.21 -12.71 9.74
CA MET A 372 0.67 -11.46 10.27
C MET A 372 1.70 -10.67 11.09
N ASP A 373 1.77 -9.36 10.86
CA ASP A 373 2.44 -8.42 11.75
C ASP A 373 1.55 -8.06 12.96
N MET A 374 2.15 -7.42 13.96
CA MET A 374 1.49 -7.12 15.23
C MET A 374 0.37 -6.06 15.13
N MET A 375 0.44 -5.14 14.15
CA MET A 375 -0.62 -4.17 13.89
C MET A 375 -1.82 -4.86 13.22
N SER A 376 -1.55 -5.78 12.29
CA SER A 376 -2.60 -6.60 11.66
C SER A 376 -3.31 -7.51 12.67
N ILE A 377 -2.59 -8.08 13.65
CA ILE A 377 -3.20 -8.80 14.78
C ILE A 377 -4.10 -7.87 15.60
N ALA A 378 -3.61 -6.68 15.98
CA ALA A 378 -4.38 -5.71 16.76
C ALA A 378 -5.66 -5.26 16.03
N GLN A 379 -5.61 -5.11 14.71
CA GLN A 379 -6.76 -4.76 13.88
C GLN A 379 -7.79 -5.89 13.75
N VAL A 380 -7.36 -7.15 13.63
CA VAL A 380 -8.28 -8.30 13.64
C VAL A 380 -8.95 -8.46 14.99
N LEU A 381 -8.22 -8.33 16.10
CA LEU A 381 -8.82 -8.35 17.44
C LEU A 381 -9.74 -7.14 17.69
N ASP A 382 -9.43 -5.96 17.16
CA ASP A 382 -10.34 -4.79 17.20
C ASP A 382 -11.54 -4.95 16.25
N ALA A 383 -11.47 -5.81 15.23
CA ALA A 383 -12.60 -6.17 14.39
C ALA A 383 -13.53 -7.18 15.09
N LEU A 384 -12.97 -8.27 15.62
CA LEU A 384 -13.74 -9.32 16.30
C LEU A 384 -14.56 -8.75 17.45
N ARG A 385 -13.95 -7.99 18.37
CA ARG A 385 -14.66 -7.36 19.51
C ARG A 385 -15.77 -6.35 19.15
N ARG A 386 -15.93 -6.04 17.86
CA ARG A 386 -16.99 -5.16 17.31
C ARG A 386 -18.07 -5.95 16.58
N GLY A 387 -17.75 -7.14 16.08
CA GLY A 387 -18.69 -8.11 15.53
C GLY A 387 -19.28 -9.06 16.57
N THR A 388 -18.58 -9.28 17.70
CA THR A 388 -19.03 -10.11 18.82
C THR A 388 -20.30 -9.57 19.46
N HIS A 389 -21.42 -10.24 19.17
CA HIS A 389 -22.60 -10.25 20.04
C HIS A 389 -22.36 -11.25 21.19
N ILE A 390 -21.38 -10.97 22.07
CA ILE A 390 -21.25 -11.71 23.34
C ILE A 390 -22.36 -11.20 24.28
N SER A 391 -23.57 -11.72 24.06
CA SER A 391 -24.60 -11.83 25.07
C SER A 391 -24.25 -12.99 26.00
N ASN A 392 -24.34 -12.74 27.30
CA ASN A 392 -24.16 -13.66 28.44
C ASN A 392 -22.71 -13.86 28.92
N GLU A 393 -22.53 -13.73 30.23
CA GLU A 393 -21.22 -13.60 30.90
C GLU A 393 -20.66 -14.93 31.43
N GLU A 394 -21.42 -16.01 31.34
CA GLU A 394 -21.18 -17.26 32.09
C GLU A 394 -20.31 -18.30 31.35
N LEU A 395 -20.26 -18.26 30.02
CA LEU A 395 -19.79 -19.38 29.19
C LEU A 395 -18.26 -19.61 29.15
N PHE A 396 -17.46 -18.76 29.82
CA PHE A 396 -16.00 -18.84 29.80
C PHE A 396 -15.35 -19.49 31.03
N GLN A 397 -16.07 -19.81 32.11
CA GLN A 397 -15.45 -20.44 33.30
C GLN A 397 -15.25 -21.97 33.16
N ASN A 398 -16.17 -22.68 32.50
CA ASN A 398 -16.25 -24.15 32.64
C ASN A 398 -15.21 -24.95 31.82
N ASN A 399 -14.62 -24.37 30.77
CA ASN A 399 -13.76 -25.11 29.82
C ASN A 399 -12.26 -25.12 30.17
N LEU A 400 -11.85 -24.55 31.31
CA LEU A 400 -10.45 -24.54 31.77
C LEU A 400 -10.15 -25.51 32.93
N LEU A 401 -11.15 -26.25 33.42
CA LEU A 401 -11.02 -27.22 34.52
C LEU A 401 -10.99 -28.69 34.07
N GLN A 402 -11.11 -28.98 32.78
CA GLN A 402 -11.15 -30.36 32.25
C GLN A 402 -9.83 -30.86 31.64
N GLN A 403 -8.84 -30.00 31.38
CA GLN A 403 -7.59 -30.42 30.71
C GLN A 403 -6.62 -31.25 31.58
N ASP A 404 -6.78 -31.26 32.92
CA ASP A 404 -5.95 -32.07 33.82
C ASP A 404 -6.48 -33.50 34.06
N ARG A 405 -7.56 -33.93 33.40
CA ARG A 405 -8.15 -35.28 33.57
C ARG A 405 -8.44 -36.03 32.27
N CYS A 406 -7.44 -36.18 31.40
CA CYS A 406 -7.43 -37.29 30.44
C CYS A 406 -6.02 -37.72 30.02
N LYS A 407 -5.33 -38.50 30.88
CA LYS A 407 -4.27 -39.41 30.43
C LYS A 407 -4.91 -40.76 30.06
N ASN A 408 -4.40 -41.38 29.00
CA ASN A 408 -4.79 -42.70 28.47
C ASN A 408 -6.22 -42.76 27.87
N GLY A 409 -6.30 -42.79 26.54
CA GLY A 409 -7.54 -43.00 25.78
C GLY A 409 -7.25 -43.08 24.28
N THR A 410 -7.31 -44.29 23.70
CA THR A 410 -6.90 -44.53 22.31
C THR A 410 -7.91 -43.95 21.32
N ILE A 411 -7.48 -42.95 20.54
CA ILE A 411 -8.31 -42.38 19.46
C ILE A 411 -8.31 -43.35 18.28
N LYS A 412 -9.47 -43.96 17.99
CA LYS A 412 -9.72 -44.59 16.69
C LYS A 412 -10.00 -43.51 15.65
N LEU A 413 -9.26 -43.50 14.55
CA LEU A 413 -9.72 -42.83 13.33
C LEU A 413 -10.96 -43.58 12.81
N TYR A 414 -11.95 -42.83 12.34
CA TYR A 414 -12.89 -43.34 11.35
C TYR A 414 -12.41 -42.89 9.98
N GLU A 415 -12.11 -43.86 9.13
CA GLU A 415 -11.80 -43.63 7.73
C GLU A 415 -13.10 -43.29 6.97
N TYR A 416 -12.99 -42.41 5.98
CA TYR A 416 -13.97 -42.31 4.89
C TYR A 416 -13.20 -42.48 3.58
N SER A 417 -13.45 -43.59 2.89
CA SER A 417 -12.58 -44.08 1.82
C SER A 417 -13.30 -44.14 0.46
N GLY A 418 -12.61 -43.64 -0.56
CA GLY A 418 -12.93 -43.83 -1.97
C GLY A 418 -14.06 -42.95 -2.54
N ASN A 419 -14.08 -42.63 -3.84
CA ASN A 419 -13.08 -42.81 -4.90
C ASN A 419 -13.27 -41.68 -5.94
N GLY A 420 -12.26 -41.20 -6.67
CA GLY A 420 -10.81 -41.48 -6.60
C GLY A 420 -10.13 -41.23 -7.96
N THR A 421 -8.79 -41.11 -7.98
CA THR A 421 -7.92 -41.09 -9.19
C THR A 421 -8.09 -39.88 -10.16
N LYS A 422 -7.11 -39.41 -10.96
CA LYS A 422 -5.66 -39.62 -11.19
C LYS A 422 -5.15 -38.39 -12.01
N LEU A 423 -3.88 -38.01 -12.19
CA LEU A 423 -2.54 -38.51 -11.82
C LEU A 423 -1.59 -37.26 -11.67
N ILE A 424 -0.29 -37.40 -11.95
CA ILE A 424 0.76 -36.37 -12.18
C ILE A 424 1.27 -35.62 -10.93
N SER A 425 2.23 -36.27 -10.29
CA SER A 425 3.34 -35.61 -9.59
C SER A 425 4.39 -35.10 -10.58
N ASN A 426 4.91 -33.87 -10.39
CA ASN A 426 6.35 -33.54 -10.38
C ASN A 426 6.62 -32.04 -10.63
N MET A 427 7.11 -31.34 -9.59
CA MET A 427 8.44 -30.72 -9.59
C MET A 427 8.75 -30.19 -8.19
N SER A 428 10.04 -29.97 -7.89
CA SER A 428 10.50 -29.53 -6.57
C SER A 428 11.55 -28.41 -6.68
N LYS A 429 11.75 -27.69 -5.56
CA LYS A 429 12.85 -26.73 -5.33
C LYS A 429 12.90 -25.48 -6.25
N LYS A 430 12.32 -24.38 -5.76
CA LYS A 430 13.13 -23.23 -5.30
C LYS A 430 12.31 -22.26 -4.45
N VAL A 431 12.67 -22.14 -3.18
CA VAL A 431 12.30 -20.98 -2.35
C VAL A 431 13.50 -20.04 -2.38
N THR A 432 13.29 -18.82 -2.83
CA THR A 432 14.29 -17.74 -2.80
C THR A 432 13.62 -16.52 -2.15
N LEU A 433 14.34 -15.75 -1.34
CA LEU A 433 13.78 -14.56 -0.71
C LEU A 433 13.60 -13.46 -1.76
N GLU A 434 12.41 -12.86 -1.81
CA GLU A 434 12.24 -11.50 -2.35
C GLU A 434 11.76 -10.58 -1.23
N GLN A 435 12.55 -9.55 -0.95
CA GLN A 435 12.21 -8.50 0.01
C GLN A 435 11.78 -7.24 -0.74
N GLY A 436 10.54 -6.81 -0.49
CA GLY A 436 10.03 -5.44 -0.66
C GLY A 436 10.49 -4.63 -1.89
N HIS A 437 9.70 -4.64 -2.96
CA HIS A 437 9.77 -3.63 -4.01
C HIS A 437 8.72 -2.51 -3.83
N ALA A 438 9.10 -1.31 -4.28
CA ALA A 438 8.30 -0.09 -4.15
C ALA A 438 7.18 0.02 -5.20
N PHE A 439 6.15 0.82 -4.90
CA PHE A 439 5.11 1.20 -5.85
C PHE A 439 5.70 1.90 -7.08
N SER A 440 5.55 1.31 -8.26
CA SER A 440 5.83 1.94 -9.56
C SER A 440 4.64 2.77 -10.06
N THR A 441 4.92 3.77 -10.90
CA THR A 441 3.89 4.59 -11.56
C THR A 441 3.22 3.81 -12.70
N PHE A 442 1.95 4.09 -12.94
CA PHE A 442 1.28 3.80 -14.21
C PHE A 442 1.56 4.97 -15.18
N ASP A 443 1.97 4.65 -16.39
CA ASP A 443 2.11 5.55 -17.54
C ASP A 443 1.72 4.76 -18.80
N GLU A 444 0.47 4.85 -19.26
CA GLU A 444 0.05 4.33 -20.57
C GLU A 444 -0.86 5.34 -21.30
N GLU A 445 -0.29 6.02 -22.30
CA GLU A 445 -1.03 6.73 -23.35
C GLU A 445 -1.17 5.79 -24.57
N GLU A 446 -2.31 5.13 -24.75
CA GLU A 446 -2.52 4.33 -25.97
C GLU A 446 -3.09 5.20 -27.12
N LYS A 447 -2.54 5.02 -28.33
CA LYS A 447 -2.85 5.85 -29.49
C LYS A 447 -3.97 5.28 -30.34
N VAL A 448 -4.98 6.11 -30.57
CA VAL A 448 -6.06 5.86 -31.55
C VAL A 448 -5.48 5.62 -32.95
N SER A 449 -5.89 4.52 -33.58
CA SER A 449 -5.89 4.36 -35.04
C SER A 449 -7.19 3.67 -35.48
N SER A 450 -7.64 3.88 -36.72
CA SER A 450 -9.05 3.67 -37.11
C SER A 450 -9.25 2.91 -38.43
N LYS A 451 -10.27 2.04 -38.44
CA LYS A 451 -11.22 1.61 -39.51
C LYS A 451 -11.99 0.39 -38.95
N CYS A 452 -13.32 0.33 -38.92
CA CYS A 452 -14.30 0.29 -40.04
C CYS A 452 -14.09 -0.98 -40.89
N SER A 453 -15.06 -1.89 -41.10
CA SER A 453 -16.54 -1.89 -40.97
C SER A 453 -17.02 -3.19 -40.23
N THR A 454 -18.28 -3.67 -40.12
CA THR A 454 -19.53 -3.46 -40.91
C THR A 454 -20.82 -3.56 -40.05
N GLN A 455 -21.69 -4.57 -40.24
CA GLN A 455 -23.06 -4.68 -39.72
C GLN A 455 -23.50 -6.15 -39.56
N LEU A 456 -24.44 -6.42 -38.63
CA LEU A 456 -25.56 -7.39 -38.67
C LEU A 456 -26.27 -7.27 -37.30
N LYS A 457 -27.30 -6.44 -37.16
CA LYS A 457 -28.74 -6.68 -37.41
C LYS A 457 -29.44 -7.65 -36.44
N ASP A 458 -30.59 -7.19 -35.99
CA ASP A 458 -31.49 -7.71 -34.95
C ASP A 458 -32.29 -8.94 -35.40
N GLN A 459 -32.86 -9.70 -34.44
CA GLN A 459 -34.33 -9.74 -34.23
C GLN A 459 -34.79 -10.81 -33.19
N HIS A 460 -35.69 -10.39 -32.29
CA HIS A 460 -36.75 -11.17 -31.57
C HIS A 460 -36.35 -12.47 -30.79
N HIS A 461 -37.11 -13.00 -29.83
CA HIS A 461 -38.52 -12.83 -29.42
C HIS A 461 -38.68 -12.58 -27.90
N ALA A 462 -39.91 -12.31 -27.47
CA ALA A 462 -40.30 -12.15 -26.08
C ALA A 462 -41.54 -13.00 -25.73
N GLY A 463 -41.70 -13.32 -24.44
CA GLY A 463 -42.96 -13.78 -23.84
C GLY A 463 -43.20 -15.29 -23.79
N ILE A 464 -43.41 -15.81 -22.58
CA ILE A 464 -44.69 -16.39 -22.10
C ILE A 464 -44.53 -16.70 -20.60
N GLU A 465 -45.55 -16.38 -19.80
CA GLU A 465 -45.64 -16.73 -18.38
C GLU A 465 -46.68 -17.86 -18.15
N GLU A 466 -46.74 -18.30 -16.90
CA GLU A 466 -47.84 -18.99 -16.21
C GLU A 466 -48.05 -20.52 -16.29
N LEU A 467 -48.29 -21.03 -15.07
CA LEU A 467 -49.22 -22.08 -14.66
C LEU A 467 -49.07 -23.52 -15.18
N LEU A 468 -48.56 -24.37 -14.27
CA LEU A 468 -49.36 -25.51 -13.78
C LEU A 468 -49.19 -25.67 -12.25
N HIS A 469 -50.31 -25.85 -11.55
CA HIS A 469 -50.34 -26.12 -10.10
C HIS A 469 -50.17 -27.63 -9.81
N HIS A 470 -49.55 -27.94 -8.66
CA HIS A 470 -50.03 -29.03 -7.81
C HIS A 470 -49.79 -28.72 -6.32
N ASP A 471 -50.52 -29.42 -5.45
CA ASP A 471 -50.96 -28.91 -4.15
C ASP A 471 -50.14 -29.42 -2.94
N PRO A 472 -50.35 -28.87 -1.72
CA PRO A 472 -49.29 -28.79 -0.72
C PRO A 472 -49.10 -30.04 0.15
N ILE A 473 -47.85 -30.50 0.24
CA ILE A 473 -47.42 -31.40 1.32
C ILE A 473 -47.22 -30.57 2.60
N LYS A 474 -48.17 -30.64 3.54
CA LYS A 474 -47.98 -30.15 4.90
C LYS A 474 -46.87 -30.95 5.61
N ILE A 475 -45.70 -30.33 5.80
CA ILE A 475 -44.64 -30.86 6.66
C ILE A 475 -44.48 -29.95 7.89
N ASN A 476 -44.72 -30.49 9.07
CA ASN A 476 -44.39 -29.83 10.34
C ASN A 476 -42.86 -29.82 10.52
N THR A 477 -42.21 -28.66 10.38
CA THR A 477 -40.73 -28.56 10.46
C THR A 477 -40.17 -27.43 11.32
N ASP A 478 -41.01 -26.76 12.14
CA ASP A 478 -40.65 -25.66 13.05
C ASP A 478 -39.72 -26.05 14.23
N LYS A 479 -39.06 -27.21 14.17
CA LYS A 479 -38.03 -27.68 15.12
C LYS A 479 -36.79 -28.31 14.47
N VAL A 480 -36.71 -28.30 13.14
CA VAL A 480 -35.56 -28.81 12.36
C VAL A 480 -34.68 -27.67 11.83
N SER A 481 -35.25 -26.48 11.64
CA SER A 481 -34.52 -25.26 11.25
C SER A 481 -33.51 -24.82 12.32
N GLU A 482 -33.97 -24.65 13.57
CA GLU A 482 -33.21 -24.07 14.68
C GLU A 482 -31.89 -24.81 14.94
N ARG A 483 -31.93 -26.14 15.07
CA ARG A 483 -30.74 -26.97 15.36
C ARG A 483 -29.61 -26.82 14.32
N ASN A 484 -29.95 -26.55 13.06
CA ASN A 484 -28.94 -26.36 12.02
C ASN A 484 -28.31 -24.96 12.10
N ILE A 485 -29.10 -23.95 12.49
CA ILE A 485 -28.62 -22.59 12.77
C ILE A 485 -27.74 -22.59 14.03
N ASP A 486 -28.17 -23.25 15.11
CA ASP A 486 -27.43 -23.39 16.36
C ASP A 486 -26.07 -24.07 16.15
N ASN A 487 -26.04 -25.18 15.39
CA ASN A 487 -24.80 -25.88 15.07
C ASN A 487 -23.87 -25.03 14.19
N ALA A 488 -24.40 -24.26 13.23
CA ALA A 488 -23.60 -23.35 12.42
C ALA A 488 -23.02 -22.19 13.26
N LEU A 489 -23.81 -21.60 14.16
CA LEU A 489 -23.39 -20.52 15.06
C LEU A 489 -22.35 -21.00 16.07
N LYS A 490 -22.56 -22.18 16.68
CA LYS A 490 -21.60 -22.82 17.59
C LYS A 490 -20.28 -23.17 16.90
N ASN A 491 -20.33 -23.59 15.64
CA ASN A 491 -19.13 -23.79 14.82
C ASN A 491 -18.40 -22.47 14.51
N TYR A 492 -19.14 -21.39 14.25
CA TYR A 492 -18.57 -20.04 14.12
C TYR A 492 -17.85 -19.60 15.42
N GLU A 493 -18.51 -19.72 16.58
CA GLU A 493 -17.94 -19.33 17.87
C GLU A 493 -16.68 -20.12 18.24
N ASN A 494 -16.66 -21.43 17.99
CA ASN A 494 -15.49 -22.26 18.23
C ASN A 494 -14.31 -21.84 17.35
N VAL A 495 -14.55 -21.59 16.06
CA VAL A 495 -13.51 -21.08 15.14
C VAL A 495 -13.04 -19.69 15.55
N GLU A 496 -13.93 -18.79 16.00
CA GLU A 496 -13.52 -17.47 16.49
C GLU A 496 -12.65 -17.59 17.75
N ARG A 497 -13.03 -18.44 18.71
CA ARG A 497 -12.27 -18.69 19.95
C ARG A 497 -10.87 -19.26 19.66
N ASP A 498 -10.77 -20.23 18.75
CA ASP A 498 -9.48 -20.78 18.27
C ASP A 498 -8.58 -19.68 17.70
N ILE A 499 -9.13 -18.82 16.84
CA ILE A 499 -8.39 -17.74 16.18
C ILE A 499 -7.96 -16.67 17.19
N ILE A 500 -8.83 -16.26 18.12
CA ILE A 500 -8.49 -15.35 19.22
C ILE A 500 -7.32 -15.92 20.03
N HIS A 501 -7.37 -17.21 20.38
CA HIS A 501 -6.28 -17.87 21.13
C HIS A 501 -4.95 -17.88 20.36
N LEU A 502 -4.95 -18.24 19.07
CA LEU A 502 -3.73 -18.22 18.25
C LEU A 502 -3.17 -16.80 18.04
N LEU A 503 -4.03 -15.79 17.87
CA LEU A 503 -3.64 -14.38 17.77
C LEU A 503 -2.98 -13.90 19.07
N ILE A 504 -3.54 -14.28 20.22
CA ILE A 504 -2.99 -14.00 21.56
C ILE A 504 -1.64 -14.69 21.74
N GLN A 505 -1.49 -15.97 21.37
CA GLN A 505 -0.19 -16.67 21.44
C GLN A 505 0.89 -15.96 20.63
N LYS A 506 0.59 -15.61 19.36
CA LYS A 506 1.53 -14.93 18.48
C LYS A 506 1.87 -13.50 18.96
N TYR A 507 0.92 -12.79 19.56
CA TYR A 507 1.19 -11.52 20.26
C TYR A 507 2.14 -11.71 21.45
N LEU A 508 1.83 -12.65 22.36
CA LEU A 508 2.64 -12.92 23.56
C LEU A 508 4.08 -13.32 23.21
N ALA A 509 4.29 -14.03 22.11
CA ALA A 509 5.62 -14.40 21.60
C ALA A 509 6.42 -13.22 21.00
N ASN A 510 5.78 -12.09 20.68
CA ASN A 510 6.39 -10.93 20.02
C ASN A 510 6.23 -9.62 20.82
N ILE A 511 5.73 -9.70 22.05
CA ILE A 511 5.25 -8.54 22.82
C ILE A 511 6.31 -7.46 23.06
N GLU A 512 7.57 -7.86 23.30
CA GLU A 512 8.73 -6.97 23.45
C GLU A 512 8.92 -6.03 22.24
N LYS A 513 8.67 -6.56 21.03
CA LYS A 513 8.83 -5.86 19.75
C LYS A 513 7.58 -5.06 19.35
N CYS A 514 6.50 -5.10 20.14
CA CYS A 514 5.28 -4.38 19.83
C CYS A 514 5.42 -2.86 20.07
N SER A 515 4.76 -2.07 19.22
CA SER A 515 4.66 -0.62 19.38
C SER A 515 3.67 -0.26 20.50
N LEU A 516 3.78 0.95 21.04
CA LEU A 516 2.91 1.45 22.12
C LEU A 516 1.41 1.35 21.80
N HIS A 517 1.02 1.54 20.53
CA HIS A 517 -0.37 1.37 20.12
C HIS A 517 -0.83 -0.09 20.22
N VAL A 518 -0.05 -1.05 19.70
CA VAL A 518 -0.38 -2.49 19.82
C VAL A 518 -0.44 -2.92 21.29
N LEU A 519 0.53 -2.48 22.10
CA LEU A 519 0.63 -2.79 23.53
C LEU A 519 -0.55 -2.27 24.37
N THR A 520 -1.30 -1.29 23.89
CA THR A 520 -2.57 -0.85 24.50
C THR A 520 -3.79 -1.47 23.82
N GLN A 521 -3.77 -1.57 22.49
CA GLN A 521 -4.90 -2.01 21.67
C GLN A 521 -5.21 -3.50 21.84
N VAL A 522 -4.20 -4.38 21.80
CA VAL A 522 -4.38 -5.83 21.95
C VAL A 522 -4.98 -6.21 23.31
N PRO A 523 -4.40 -5.83 24.47
CA PRO A 523 -4.98 -6.19 25.76
C PRO A 523 -6.36 -5.54 25.98
N PHE A 524 -6.59 -4.33 25.48
CA PHE A 524 -7.93 -3.74 25.48
C PHE A 524 -8.95 -4.58 24.69
N CYS A 525 -8.57 -5.09 23.50
CA CYS A 525 -9.44 -6.00 22.75
C CYS A 525 -9.72 -7.29 23.52
N CYS A 526 -8.69 -7.89 24.13
CA CYS A 526 -8.84 -9.10 24.95
C CYS A 526 -9.81 -8.90 26.14
N LEU A 527 -9.78 -7.74 26.80
CA LEU A 527 -10.74 -7.41 27.87
C LEU A 527 -12.19 -7.29 27.37
N GLN A 528 -12.40 -6.79 26.15
CA GLN A 528 -13.73 -6.72 25.55
C GLN A 528 -14.21 -8.07 25.00
N LEU A 529 -13.28 -8.95 24.64
CA LEU A 529 -13.51 -10.37 24.32
C LEU A 529 -13.53 -11.27 25.58
N ASN A 530 -13.68 -10.68 26.76
CA ASN A 530 -13.76 -11.36 28.08
C ASN A 530 -12.63 -12.38 28.34
N CYS A 531 -11.45 -12.18 27.76
CA CYS A 531 -10.31 -13.10 27.88
C CYS A 531 -9.68 -13.01 29.29
N THR A 532 -9.60 -14.13 30.01
CA THR A 532 -9.13 -14.18 31.41
C THR A 532 -7.62 -14.39 31.57
N ASN A 533 -6.86 -14.51 30.47
CA ASN A 533 -5.43 -14.85 30.50
C ASN A 533 -4.56 -13.70 31.07
N TYR A 534 -4.18 -13.85 32.34
CA TYR A 534 -3.30 -12.96 33.11
C TYR A 534 -2.03 -12.51 32.36
N SER A 535 -1.41 -13.40 31.58
CA SER A 535 -0.14 -13.10 30.88
C SER A 535 -0.28 -11.97 29.87
N ILE A 536 -1.47 -11.78 29.29
CA ILE A 536 -1.75 -10.68 28.36
C ILE A 536 -1.58 -9.35 29.08
N TYR A 537 -2.26 -9.18 30.22
CA TYR A 537 -2.33 -7.93 30.94
C TYR A 537 -1.02 -7.62 31.66
N HIS A 538 -0.45 -8.61 32.34
CA HIS A 538 0.82 -8.48 33.05
C HIS A 538 1.98 -8.12 32.10
N LYS A 539 2.20 -8.89 31.02
CA LYS A 539 3.32 -8.62 30.11
C LYS A 539 3.13 -7.33 29.32
N SER A 540 1.89 -7.01 28.91
CA SER A 540 1.63 -5.72 28.23
C SER A 540 1.99 -4.53 29.12
N LEU A 541 1.59 -4.55 30.40
CA LEU A 541 1.93 -3.48 31.34
C LEU A 541 3.42 -3.42 31.67
N GLU A 542 4.15 -4.53 31.76
CA GLU A 542 5.61 -4.51 31.97
C GLU A 542 6.40 -4.01 30.74
N VAL A 543 5.94 -4.28 29.51
CA VAL A 543 6.55 -3.67 28.30
C VAL A 543 6.19 -2.18 28.22
N LEU A 544 4.94 -1.80 28.49
CA LEU A 544 4.52 -0.39 28.55
C LEU A 544 5.32 0.40 29.60
N LYS A 545 5.50 -0.14 30.81
CA LYS A 545 6.31 0.43 31.89
C LYS A 545 7.75 0.69 31.44
N ARG A 546 8.41 -0.28 30.80
CA ARG A 546 9.76 -0.11 30.24
C ARG A 546 9.81 0.91 29.09
N LYS A 547 8.73 1.06 28.32
CA LYS A 547 8.60 2.07 27.24
C LYS A 547 7.97 3.40 27.68
N LYS A 548 7.79 3.66 29.00
CA LYS A 548 7.16 4.89 29.55
C LYS A 548 7.75 6.18 28.98
N LYS A 549 9.09 6.27 28.86
CA LYS A 549 9.80 7.45 28.31
C LYS A 549 9.50 7.78 26.84
N TYR A 550 8.82 6.89 26.11
CA TYR A 550 8.46 7.08 24.69
C TYR A 550 6.96 7.32 24.47
N MET A 551 6.16 7.45 25.54
CA MET A 551 4.72 7.66 25.42
C MET A 551 4.36 9.09 25.07
N SER A 552 3.70 9.29 23.92
CA SER A 552 2.98 10.53 23.64
C SER A 552 1.70 10.62 24.50
N THR A 553 1.12 11.83 24.62
CA THR A 553 -0.18 12.07 25.26
C THR A 553 -1.27 11.12 24.75
N LEU A 554 -1.28 10.80 23.45
CA LEU A 554 -2.22 9.84 22.86
C LEU A 554 -1.98 8.40 23.34
N ASN A 555 -0.73 8.00 23.56
CA ASN A 555 -0.42 6.69 24.15
C ASN A 555 -0.84 6.63 25.62
N LEU A 556 -0.66 7.72 26.38
CA LEU A 556 -1.11 7.82 27.78
C LEU A 556 -2.64 7.69 27.88
N ILE A 557 -3.40 8.36 27.00
CA ILE A 557 -4.87 8.26 26.92
C ILE A 557 -5.31 6.80 26.67
N TYR A 558 -4.69 6.11 25.71
CA TYR A 558 -5.02 4.70 25.44
C TYR A 558 -4.57 3.76 26.58
N ALA A 559 -3.45 4.05 27.24
CA ALA A 559 -2.97 3.28 28.40
C ALA A 559 -3.92 3.42 29.60
N ARG A 560 -4.39 4.64 29.92
CA ARG A 560 -5.43 4.89 30.94
C ARG A 560 -6.70 4.11 30.64
N TYR A 561 -7.18 4.16 29.39
CA TYR A 561 -8.41 3.47 29.01
C TYR A 561 -8.28 1.94 29.12
N PHE A 562 -7.13 1.37 28.73
CA PHE A 562 -6.81 -0.03 28.98
C PHE A 562 -6.79 -0.36 30.48
N ILE A 563 -6.04 0.39 31.30
CA ILE A 563 -5.90 0.13 32.74
C ILE A 563 -7.25 0.24 33.47
N ARG A 564 -8.07 1.24 33.12
CA ARG A 564 -9.43 1.39 33.66
C ARG A 564 -10.27 0.14 33.40
N ILE A 565 -10.36 -0.31 32.15
CA ILE A 565 -11.15 -1.49 31.77
C ILE A 565 -10.56 -2.77 32.38
N LEU A 566 -9.24 -2.85 32.59
CA LEU A 566 -8.59 -3.97 33.29
C LEU A 566 -9.03 -4.06 34.75
N ILE A 567 -9.18 -2.94 35.44
CA ILE A 567 -9.71 -2.88 36.81
C ILE A 567 -11.20 -3.24 36.78
N GLU A 568 -12.00 -2.58 35.93
CA GLU A 568 -13.47 -2.75 35.85
C GLU A 568 -13.91 -4.18 35.48
N LYS A 569 -13.27 -4.83 34.48
CA LYS A 569 -13.66 -6.17 34.01
C LYS A 569 -12.88 -7.34 34.61
N GLN A 570 -11.71 -7.08 35.20
CA GLN A 570 -10.73 -8.14 35.52
C GLN A 570 -9.92 -7.83 36.80
N GLU A 571 -10.57 -7.30 37.84
CA GLU A 571 -9.91 -6.97 39.12
C GLU A 571 -9.04 -8.13 39.65
N ASN A 572 -9.53 -9.38 39.62
CA ASN A 572 -8.77 -10.55 40.06
C ASN A 572 -7.41 -10.73 39.34
N ASN A 573 -7.28 -10.25 38.10
CA ASN A 573 -6.02 -10.21 37.37
C ASN A 573 -5.22 -8.94 37.67
N PHE A 574 -5.87 -7.79 37.84
CA PHE A 574 -5.20 -6.57 38.32
C PHE A 574 -4.57 -6.76 39.70
N GLN A 575 -5.24 -7.45 40.63
CA GLN A 575 -4.76 -7.68 41.98
C GLN A 575 -3.58 -8.66 42.05
N LYS A 576 -3.38 -9.51 41.04
CA LYS A 576 -2.21 -10.39 40.90
C LYS A 576 -0.96 -9.69 40.36
N LEU A 577 -1.07 -8.47 39.81
CA LEU A 577 0.06 -7.73 39.24
C LEU A 577 1.15 -7.44 40.29
N PRO A 578 2.45 -7.49 39.92
CA PRO A 578 3.54 -7.09 40.82
C PRO A 578 3.38 -5.65 41.32
N ARG A 579 3.87 -5.36 42.54
CA ARG A 579 3.76 -4.03 43.17
C ARG A 579 4.25 -2.90 42.25
N SER A 580 5.36 -3.08 41.55
CA SER A 580 5.93 -2.09 40.62
C SER A 580 5.10 -1.88 39.34
N VAL A 581 4.26 -2.87 38.95
CA VAL A 581 3.31 -2.74 37.84
C VAL A 581 2.03 -2.05 38.29
N LYS A 582 1.51 -2.41 39.47
CA LYS A 582 0.37 -1.70 40.10
C LYS A 582 0.69 -0.21 40.29
N GLN A 583 1.92 0.11 40.72
CA GLN A 583 2.38 1.47 40.91
C GLN A 583 2.44 2.24 39.58
N PHE A 584 3.07 1.68 38.55
CA PHE A 584 3.04 2.26 37.19
C PHE A 584 1.61 2.45 36.67
N ALA A 585 0.71 1.49 36.89
CA ALA A 585 -0.68 1.61 36.47
C ALA A 585 -1.41 2.77 37.19
N LYS A 586 -1.16 2.96 38.49
CA LYS A 586 -1.66 4.12 39.25
C LYS A 586 -1.08 5.45 38.76
N GLU A 587 0.22 5.52 38.45
CA GLU A 587 0.84 6.72 37.87
C GLU A 587 0.22 7.10 36.51
N ILE A 588 -0.07 6.11 35.67
CA ILE A 588 -0.74 6.34 34.38
C ILE A 588 -2.17 6.83 34.61
N MET A 589 -2.92 6.26 35.55
CA MET A 589 -4.28 6.72 35.88
C MET A 589 -4.33 8.13 36.51
N ASN A 590 -3.37 8.46 37.37
CA ASN A 590 -3.33 9.71 38.15
C ASN A 590 -2.53 10.84 37.48
N SER A 591 -2.10 10.69 36.21
CA SER A 591 -1.36 11.75 35.51
C SER A 591 -2.31 12.75 34.87
N ASP A 592 -2.76 13.75 35.63
CA ASP A 592 -3.55 14.84 35.06
C ASP A 592 -2.77 15.67 34.02
N ASN A 593 -3.52 16.41 33.20
CA ASN A 593 -3.08 16.92 31.90
C ASN A 593 -1.77 17.72 31.97
N SER A 594 -0.71 17.13 31.40
CA SER A 594 0.63 17.67 31.17
C SER A 594 1.15 17.21 29.81
#